data_AF-A0A0U1MCU7-F1
#
_entry.id   AF-A0A0U1MCU7-F1
#
_cell.length_a   1.000
_cell.length_b   1.000
_cell.length_c   1.000
_cell.angle_alpha   90.00
_cell.angle_beta   90.00
_cell.angle_gamma   90.00
#
_symmetry.space_group_name_H-M   'P 1'
#
loop_
_entity.id
_entity.type
_entity.pdbx_description
1 polymer ?
#
loop_
_entity_poly.entity_id
_entity_poly.type
_entity_poly.pdbx_seq_one_letter_code
_entity_poly.pdbx_strand_id
1 'polypeptide(L)'
;MWLLRFTRNGLTTLPSLVKGYHQKEDLDIAEFYFRSPNYIKLGANSDLAAHKILLLIKDYLVPGDVANFDNTSSLLWTCMFKNDSWLRHAATFDTTVEVCDHRHRQYCTPLLMGNNLSGFRPGRPNVGLYFILLAGDYSGDLRYDTEIFFTSLHDDHQYNKKKQEIKFKSGLTVNVSEVMSGTDEPRLPVQKLFPRRKDFRLEYIFLNEASPMIRTLTPPGIIGINGPSTKRRDVRYGCVLHLSYQGGIMQFLIKDKGTIKNLIVDKRGPGVDMRDHLKLIMSIHFCDP
;
A
#
# COMPACT_ATOMS: atom_id res chain seq x y z
N MET A 1 -2.98 18.94 -28.86
CA MET A 1 -4.30 19.27 -28.26
C MET A 1 -4.83 18.01 -27.60
N TRP A 2 -5.17 18.06 -26.31
CA TRP A 2 -5.69 16.91 -25.57
C TRP A 2 -7.17 17.15 -25.23
N LEU A 3 -8.04 16.18 -25.54
CA LEU A 3 -9.43 16.19 -25.10
C LEU A 3 -9.59 15.18 -23.96
N LEU A 4 -10.05 15.68 -22.81
CA LEU A 4 -10.42 14.88 -21.65
C LEU A 4 -11.94 14.74 -21.63
N ARG A 5 -12.43 13.50 -21.49
CA ARG A 5 -13.86 13.24 -21.30
C ARG A 5 -14.10 12.81 -19.85
N PHE A 6 -14.94 13.55 -19.15
CA PHE A 6 -15.46 13.14 -17.85
C PHE A 6 -16.65 12.21 -18.04
N THR A 7 -16.61 11.04 -17.40
CA THR A 7 -17.73 10.10 -17.33
C THR A 7 -18.05 9.83 -15.86
N ARG A 8 -19.23 9.27 -15.58
CA ARG A 8 -19.60 8.80 -14.23
C ARG A 8 -18.60 7.81 -13.60
N ASN A 9 -17.71 7.22 -14.40
CA ASN A 9 -16.71 6.25 -13.97
C ASN A 9 -15.27 6.80 -13.96
N GLY A 10 -15.08 8.12 -14.06
CA GLY A 10 -13.77 8.78 -14.00
C GLY A 10 -13.31 9.42 -15.32
N LEU A 11 -12.06 9.92 -15.29
CA LEU A 11 -11.41 10.67 -16.36
C LEU A 11 -10.79 9.72 -17.40
N THR A 12 -11.07 9.93 -18.69
CA THR A 12 -10.45 9.15 -19.78
C THR A 12 -9.84 10.08 -20.84
N THR A 13 -8.62 9.77 -21.28
CA THR A 13 -7.93 10.44 -22.39
C THR A 13 -8.32 9.76 -23.71
N LEU A 14 -8.67 10.55 -24.73
CA LEU A 14 -8.90 10.04 -26.08
C LEU A 14 -7.65 10.27 -26.96
N PRO A 15 -7.20 9.27 -27.76
CA PRO A 15 -6.14 9.49 -28.74
C PRO A 15 -6.61 10.48 -29.81
N SER A 16 -5.80 11.50 -30.09
CA SER A 16 -6.11 12.49 -31.11
C SER A 16 -5.93 11.90 -32.52
N LEU A 17 -6.98 11.97 -33.32
CA LEU A 17 -6.98 11.61 -34.74
C LEU A 17 -7.11 12.92 -35.53
N VAL A 18 -6.00 13.53 -35.90
CA VAL A 18 -5.98 14.63 -36.87
C VAL A 18 -4.81 14.39 -37.82
N LYS A 19 -5.12 13.78 -38.98
CA LYS A 19 -4.26 13.80 -40.16
C LYS A 19 -4.57 15.08 -40.94
N GLY A 20 -3.50 15.83 -41.25
CA GLY A 20 -3.45 16.83 -42.33
C GLY A 20 -3.97 18.21 -41.95
N TYR A 21 -3.08 19.21 -41.93
CA TYR A 21 -3.19 20.44 -42.74
C TYR A 21 -1.89 21.25 -42.59
N HIS A 22 -1.42 21.78 -43.72
CA HIS A 22 -0.21 22.59 -43.88
C HIS A 22 -0.41 24.05 -43.43
N GLN A 23 0.73 24.70 -43.11
CA GLN A 23 1.00 26.14 -42.90
C GLN A 23 -0.04 27.15 -43.42
N LYS A 24 -0.41 28.14 -42.59
CA LYS A 24 0.08 29.54 -42.69
C LYS A 24 -0.38 30.37 -41.48
N GLU A 25 0.44 31.35 -41.13
CA GLU A 25 0.20 32.40 -40.15
C GLU A 25 -1.11 33.14 -40.45
N ASP A 26 -2.02 33.19 -39.48
CA ASP A 26 -2.55 34.44 -38.92
C ASP A 26 -3.61 34.10 -37.87
N LEU A 27 -3.61 34.90 -36.80
CA LEU A 27 -4.63 34.85 -35.76
C LEU A 27 -5.99 35.16 -36.37
N ASP A 28 -6.88 34.18 -36.41
CA ASP A 28 -8.30 34.42 -36.20
C ASP A 28 -8.93 33.20 -35.51
N ILE A 29 -9.50 33.48 -34.34
CA ILE A 29 -10.20 32.51 -33.51
C ILE A 29 -11.52 32.19 -34.21
N ALA A 30 -11.51 31.16 -35.07
CA ALA A 30 -12.74 30.58 -35.59
C ALA A 30 -13.51 29.91 -34.44
N GLU A 31 -14.62 30.54 -34.06
CA GLU A 31 -15.70 29.95 -33.27
C GLU A 31 -16.16 28.64 -33.92
N PHE A 32 -15.95 27.52 -33.23
CA PHE A 32 -16.70 26.30 -33.49
C PHE A 32 -17.52 25.98 -32.25
N TYR A 33 -18.82 26.28 -32.36
CA TYR A 33 -19.85 25.85 -31.42
C TYR A 33 -19.92 24.32 -31.40
N PHE A 34 -19.77 23.72 -30.21
CA PHE A 34 -20.31 22.39 -29.94
C PHE A 34 -21.10 22.37 -28.64
N ARG A 35 -22.39 22.06 -28.78
CA ARG A 35 -23.35 21.82 -27.70
C ARG A 35 -22.99 20.52 -26.95
N SER A 36 -22.18 20.60 -25.90
CA SER A 36 -22.16 19.61 -24.82
C SER A 36 -21.38 20.16 -23.61
N PRO A 37 -21.91 20.14 -22.38
CA PRO A 37 -21.33 20.84 -21.23
C PRO A 37 -20.06 20.21 -20.62
N ASN A 38 -19.47 19.17 -21.22
CA ASN A 38 -18.50 18.29 -20.55
C ASN A 38 -17.09 18.23 -21.18
N TYR A 39 -16.64 19.28 -21.87
CA TYR A 39 -15.29 19.31 -22.45
C TYR A 39 -14.55 20.61 -22.14
N ILE A 40 -13.27 20.50 -21.75
CA ILE A 40 -12.39 21.64 -21.46
C ILE A 40 -11.23 21.61 -22.47
N LYS A 41 -10.98 22.76 -23.13
CA LYS A 41 -9.84 22.96 -24.04
C LYS A 41 -8.65 23.49 -23.24
N LEU A 42 -7.49 22.84 -23.37
CA LEU A 42 -6.26 23.26 -22.68
C LEU A 42 -5.30 23.94 -23.68
N GLY A 43 -4.85 25.15 -23.34
CA GLY A 43 -3.76 25.87 -24.00
C GLY A 43 -2.38 25.44 -23.48
N ALA A 44 -1.32 25.79 -24.22
CA ALA A 44 0.03 25.19 -24.15
C ALA A 44 0.87 25.46 -22.88
N ASN A 45 0.32 26.07 -21.81
CA ASN A 45 1.05 26.27 -20.55
C ASN A 45 0.63 25.24 -19.50
N SER A 46 1.43 24.17 -19.38
CA SER A 46 1.10 22.93 -18.65
C SER A 46 0.89 23.10 -17.16
N ASP A 47 1.63 24.01 -16.50
CA ASP A 47 1.65 24.08 -15.03
C ASP A 47 0.48 24.90 -14.48
N LEU A 48 0.17 26.03 -15.15
CA LEU A 48 -1.02 26.82 -14.83
C LEU A 48 -2.31 26.06 -15.19
N ALA A 49 -2.27 25.22 -16.23
CA ALA A 49 -3.37 24.34 -16.61
C ALA A 49 -3.59 23.24 -15.57
N ALA A 50 -2.54 22.60 -15.07
CA ALA A 50 -2.64 21.57 -14.03
C ALA A 50 -3.22 22.12 -12.71
N HIS A 51 -2.78 23.31 -12.30
CA HIS A 51 -3.30 23.97 -11.11
C HIS A 51 -4.78 24.36 -11.25
N LYS A 52 -5.18 24.92 -12.41
CA LYS A 52 -6.58 25.24 -12.69
C LYS A 52 -7.47 24.01 -12.79
N ILE A 53 -6.97 22.89 -13.33
CA ILE A 53 -7.68 21.60 -13.36
C ILE A 53 -7.87 21.07 -11.94
N LEU A 54 -6.86 21.17 -11.08
CA LEU A 54 -6.98 20.75 -9.68
C LEU A 54 -8.05 21.57 -8.93
N LEU A 55 -8.08 22.89 -9.14
CA LEU A 55 -9.09 23.78 -8.56
C LEU A 55 -10.49 23.45 -9.08
N LEU A 56 -10.66 23.26 -10.39
CA LEU A 56 -11.92 22.83 -10.99
C LEU A 56 -12.38 21.47 -10.45
N ILE A 57 -11.49 20.48 -10.34
CA ILE A 57 -11.84 19.17 -9.77
C ILE A 57 -12.26 19.32 -8.30
N LYS A 58 -11.60 20.18 -7.52
CA LYS A 58 -11.99 20.48 -6.14
C LYS A 58 -13.38 21.12 -6.04
N ASP A 59 -13.76 21.98 -6.99
CA ASP A 59 -15.09 22.62 -7.03
C ASP A 59 -16.22 21.63 -7.39
N TYR A 60 -15.91 20.54 -8.10
CA TYR A 60 -16.87 19.47 -8.45
C TYR A 60 -16.93 18.33 -7.44
N LEU A 61 -15.97 18.24 -6.52
CA LEU A 61 -15.99 17.30 -5.41
C LEU A 61 -16.82 17.90 -4.28
N VAL A 62 -17.72 17.11 -3.67
CA VAL A 62 -18.45 17.56 -2.47
C VAL A 62 -17.40 17.96 -1.43
N PRO A 63 -17.56 19.04 -0.64
CA PRO A 63 -16.54 19.46 0.34
C PRO A 63 -16.05 18.34 1.27
N GLY A 64 -16.90 17.34 1.55
CA GLY A 64 -16.51 16.11 2.24
C GLY A 64 -15.51 15.23 1.49
N ASP A 65 -15.57 15.14 0.16
CA ASP A 65 -14.66 14.34 -0.67
C ASP A 65 -13.26 14.97 -0.77
N VAL A 66 -13.13 16.30 -0.75
CA VAL A 66 -11.82 16.99 -0.78
C VAL A 66 -11.10 16.90 0.56
N ALA A 67 -11.83 17.09 1.68
CA ALA A 67 -11.28 16.90 3.02
C ALA A 67 -10.93 15.43 3.34
N ASN A 68 -11.54 14.47 2.62
CA ASN A 68 -11.29 13.05 2.83
C ASN A 68 -9.96 12.56 2.26
N PHE A 69 -9.37 13.19 1.22
CA PHE A 69 -8.11 12.71 0.65
C PHE A 69 -6.94 12.86 1.62
N ASP A 70 -6.79 14.04 2.24
CA ASP A 70 -5.68 14.31 3.16
C ASP A 70 -5.84 13.57 4.51
N ASN A 71 -7.05 13.07 4.82
CA ASN A 71 -7.33 12.35 6.05
C ASN A 71 -7.62 10.84 5.87
N THR A 72 -7.58 10.31 4.63
CA THR A 72 -7.89 8.90 4.34
C THR A 72 -7.05 7.96 5.19
N SER A 73 -5.79 8.33 5.39
CA SER A 73 -4.83 7.68 6.26
C SER A 73 -5.30 7.50 7.71
N SER A 74 -5.71 8.59 8.36
CA SER A 74 -6.24 8.55 9.73
C SER A 74 -7.58 7.80 9.78
N LEU A 75 -8.41 7.97 8.75
CA LEU A 75 -9.70 7.30 8.63
C LEU A 75 -9.56 5.78 8.50
N LEU A 76 -8.48 5.28 7.88
CA LEU A 76 -8.16 3.86 7.82
C LEU A 76 -7.88 3.27 9.21
N TRP A 77 -7.08 3.96 10.03
CA TRP A 77 -6.78 3.48 11.38
C TRP A 77 -8.02 3.54 12.28
N THR A 78 -8.75 4.66 12.26
CA THR A 78 -9.97 4.86 13.06
C THR A 78 -11.14 3.97 12.61
N CYS A 79 -11.12 3.41 11.39
CA CYS A 79 -12.12 2.42 10.97
C CYS A 79 -11.90 1.02 11.56
N MET A 80 -10.69 0.73 12.05
CA MET A 80 -10.38 -0.55 12.71
C MET A 80 -10.38 -0.40 14.23
N PHE A 81 -9.81 0.68 14.72
CA PHE A 81 -9.59 0.93 16.14
C PHE A 81 -10.58 1.98 16.67
N LYS A 82 -11.25 1.68 17.80
CA LYS A 82 -12.14 2.61 18.49
C LYS A 82 -11.39 3.56 19.43
N ASN A 83 -10.17 3.21 19.80
CA ASN A 83 -9.25 4.03 20.58
C ASN A 83 -7.80 3.72 20.19
N ASP A 84 -6.84 4.46 20.72
CA ASP A 84 -5.42 4.29 20.42
C ASP A 84 -4.69 3.41 21.45
N SER A 85 -5.40 2.67 22.31
CA SER A 85 -4.78 1.91 23.41
C SER A 85 -3.75 0.91 22.92
N TRP A 86 -4.07 0.09 21.91
CA TRP A 86 -3.10 -0.84 21.34
C TRP A 86 -1.97 -0.14 20.59
N LEU A 87 -2.26 0.97 19.91
CA LEU A 87 -1.25 1.73 19.16
C LEU A 87 -0.22 2.36 20.11
N ARG A 88 -0.68 2.94 21.21
CA ARG A 88 0.18 3.44 22.30
C ARG A 88 0.94 2.31 22.97
N HIS A 89 0.29 1.18 23.21
CA HIS A 89 0.92 -0.02 23.77
C HIS A 89 2.05 -0.51 22.88
N ALA A 90 1.80 -0.67 21.57
CA ALA A 90 2.82 -1.05 20.58
C ALA A 90 4.00 -0.09 20.56
N ALA A 91 3.76 1.22 20.68
CA ALA A 91 4.83 2.21 20.75
C ALA A 91 5.73 2.09 22.01
N THR A 92 5.33 1.32 23.03
CA THR A 92 6.18 1.06 24.20
C THR A 92 7.15 -0.12 24.02
N PHE A 93 6.87 -1.01 23.06
CA PHE A 93 7.75 -2.12 22.71
C PHE A 93 8.88 -1.59 21.83
N ASP A 94 10.11 -1.97 22.22
CA ASP A 94 11.41 -1.44 21.80
C ASP A 94 12.01 -0.37 22.72
N THR A 95 12.24 -0.74 23.98
CA THR A 95 13.04 0.06 24.93
C THR A 95 14.26 -0.68 25.48
N THR A 96 14.52 -1.92 25.08
CA THR A 96 15.42 -2.82 25.84
C THR A 96 16.69 -3.26 25.13
N VAL A 97 16.94 -2.87 23.88
CA VAL A 97 18.31 -2.97 23.37
C VAL A 97 19.04 -1.69 23.76
N GLU A 98 19.83 -1.77 24.83
CA GLU A 98 20.92 -0.83 25.10
C GLU A 98 21.91 -0.87 23.93
N VAL A 99 21.54 -0.29 22.79
CA VAL A 99 22.48 -0.05 21.70
C VAL A 99 23.27 1.18 22.10
N CYS A 100 24.59 1.03 22.15
CA CYS A 100 25.60 2.04 22.47
C CYS A 100 25.62 3.26 21.52
N ASP A 101 24.57 3.49 20.72
CA ASP A 101 24.41 4.64 19.83
C ASP A 101 22.96 5.14 19.94
N HIS A 102 22.79 6.34 20.49
CA HIS A 102 21.48 6.95 20.79
C HIS A 102 20.69 7.36 19.54
N ARG A 103 21.07 6.86 18.36
CA ARG A 103 20.54 7.26 17.05
C ARG A 103 19.61 6.24 16.41
N HIS A 104 19.42 5.06 16.99
CA HIS A 104 18.63 3.98 16.37
C HIS A 104 17.75 3.21 17.37
N ARG A 105 16.92 3.90 18.18
CA ARG A 105 15.77 3.25 18.82
C ARG A 105 14.72 3.06 17.74
N GLN A 106 14.31 1.83 17.44
CA GLN A 106 13.42 1.62 16.31
C GLN A 106 11.93 1.73 16.65
N TYR A 107 11.40 1.46 17.84
CA TYR A 107 9.96 1.34 18.11
C TYR A 107 9.23 0.36 17.18
N CYS A 108 8.22 -0.33 17.71
CA CYS A 108 7.25 -0.97 16.82
C CYS A 108 6.74 0.07 15.83
N THR A 109 6.76 -0.28 14.55
CA THR A 109 6.36 0.61 13.47
C THR A 109 5.16 -0.01 12.76
N PRO A 110 3.95 0.08 13.35
CA PRO A 110 2.76 -0.48 12.74
C PRO A 110 2.53 0.09 11.34
N LEU A 111 2.18 -0.79 10.41
CA LEU A 111 1.83 -0.41 9.06
C LEU A 111 0.66 -1.22 8.55
N LEU A 112 -0.12 -0.59 7.66
CA LEU A 112 -1.13 -1.25 6.86
C LEU A 112 -0.62 -1.42 5.45
N MET A 113 -0.92 -2.56 4.84
CA MET A 113 -0.52 -2.87 3.47
C MET A 113 -1.57 -3.67 2.72
N GLY A 114 -1.69 -3.46 1.40
CA GLY A 114 -2.65 -4.13 0.55
C GLY A 114 -2.57 -3.65 -0.91
N ASN A 115 -3.45 -4.13 -1.78
CA ASN A 115 -3.39 -3.82 -3.22
C ASN A 115 -4.17 -2.56 -3.65
N ASN A 116 -4.92 -1.95 -2.74
CA ASN A 116 -5.86 -0.86 -3.04
C ASN A 116 -6.32 -0.14 -1.75
N LEU A 117 -5.37 0.27 -0.90
CA LEU A 117 -5.62 1.09 0.30
C LEU A 117 -6.27 2.42 -0.07
N SER A 118 -5.82 3.06 -1.15
CA SER A 118 -6.37 4.30 -1.69
C SER A 118 -7.82 4.16 -2.19
N GLY A 119 -8.29 2.92 -2.37
CA GLY A 119 -9.68 2.59 -2.67
C GLY A 119 -10.60 2.60 -1.46
N PHE A 120 -10.09 2.76 -0.24
CA PHE A 120 -10.90 2.86 0.97
C PHE A 120 -11.84 4.06 0.91
N ARG A 121 -13.11 3.83 1.25
CA ARG A 121 -14.13 4.87 1.31
C ARG A 121 -14.80 4.83 2.69
N PRO A 122 -14.57 5.86 3.54
CA PRO A 122 -15.27 6.01 4.80
C PRO A 122 -16.80 6.01 4.60
N GLY A 123 -17.53 5.37 5.51
CA GLY A 123 -19.00 5.33 5.47
C GLY A 123 -19.63 4.51 4.33
N ARG A 124 -18.82 3.88 3.45
CA ARG A 124 -19.31 2.98 2.40
C ARG A 124 -18.85 1.54 2.62
N PRO A 125 -19.59 0.54 2.10
CA PRO A 125 -19.10 -0.84 2.07
C PRO A 125 -17.81 -0.97 1.26
N ASN A 126 -16.72 -1.34 1.94
CA ASN A 126 -15.39 -1.62 1.42
C ASN A 126 -15.26 -3.09 1.00
N VAL A 127 -16.19 -3.56 0.17
CA VAL A 127 -16.29 -4.97 -0.21
C VAL A 127 -15.04 -5.41 -0.96
N GLY A 128 -14.34 -6.41 -0.40
CA GLY A 128 -13.17 -7.01 -1.04
C GLY A 128 -11.86 -6.25 -0.80
N LEU A 129 -11.85 -5.22 0.06
CA LEU A 129 -10.59 -4.67 0.55
C LEU A 129 -9.96 -5.65 1.55
N TYR A 130 -8.73 -6.02 1.26
CA TYR A 130 -7.94 -6.94 2.05
C TYR A 130 -6.62 -6.28 2.40
N PHE A 131 -6.42 -5.99 3.68
CA PHE A 131 -5.20 -5.40 4.19
C PHE A 131 -4.46 -6.40 5.09
N ILE A 132 -3.23 -6.05 5.40
CA ILE A 132 -2.38 -6.70 6.37
C ILE A 132 -1.95 -5.62 7.34
N LEU A 133 -2.10 -5.91 8.63
CA LEU A 133 -1.50 -5.15 9.70
C LEU A 133 -0.21 -5.84 10.11
N LEU A 134 0.91 -5.19 9.83
CA LEU A 134 2.22 -5.59 10.33
C LEU A 134 2.55 -4.68 11.52
N ALA A 135 2.96 -5.26 12.65
CA ALA A 135 3.27 -4.47 13.84
C ALA A 135 4.68 -3.88 13.78
N GLY A 136 5.59 -4.53 13.04
CA GLY A 136 7.01 -4.23 13.13
C GLY A 136 7.58 -4.59 14.50
N ASP A 137 7.00 -5.62 15.15
CA ASP A 137 7.39 -6.08 16.47
C ASP A 137 8.44 -7.18 16.34
N TYR A 138 9.71 -6.78 16.33
CA TYR A 138 10.83 -7.70 16.21
C TYR A 138 11.04 -8.58 17.45
N SER A 139 10.62 -8.15 18.64
CA SER A 139 10.71 -9.00 19.84
C SER A 139 9.60 -10.05 19.87
N GLY A 140 8.47 -9.74 19.22
CA GLY A 140 7.30 -10.60 19.15
C GLY A 140 6.48 -10.58 20.43
N ASP A 141 6.72 -9.62 21.33
CA ASP A 141 6.09 -9.55 22.65
C ASP A 141 4.62 -9.10 22.58
N LEU A 142 4.23 -8.36 21.54
CA LEU A 142 2.82 -7.93 21.34
C LEU A 142 1.85 -9.11 21.27
N ARG A 143 2.33 -10.31 20.96
CA ARG A 143 1.52 -11.53 20.93
C ARG A 143 1.01 -11.94 22.32
N TYR A 144 1.65 -11.47 23.40
CA TYR A 144 1.21 -11.77 24.77
C TYR A 144 0.08 -10.83 25.22
N ASP A 145 -0.03 -9.65 24.62
CA ASP A 145 -1.02 -8.61 24.96
C ASP A 145 -2.17 -8.52 23.95
N THR A 146 -2.60 -9.69 23.43
CA THR A 146 -3.69 -9.75 22.44
C THR A 146 -5.02 -9.23 22.97
N GLU A 147 -5.24 -9.23 24.29
CA GLU A 147 -6.43 -8.62 24.90
C GLU A 147 -6.47 -7.10 24.66
N ILE A 148 -5.35 -6.40 24.83
CA ILE A 148 -5.26 -4.96 24.54
C ILE A 148 -5.54 -4.71 23.06
N PHE A 149 -5.00 -5.57 22.18
CA PHE A 149 -5.29 -5.53 20.76
C PHE A 149 -6.79 -5.64 20.48
N PHE A 150 -7.46 -6.72 20.90
CA PHE A 150 -8.87 -6.93 20.58
C PHE A 150 -9.81 -5.91 21.26
N THR A 151 -9.50 -5.48 22.48
CA THR A 151 -10.29 -4.46 23.20
C THR A 151 -10.16 -3.06 22.59
N SER A 152 -9.11 -2.79 21.83
CA SER A 152 -8.93 -1.53 21.09
C SER A 152 -9.67 -1.47 19.75
N LEU A 153 -10.15 -2.61 19.22
CA LEU A 153 -10.91 -2.68 17.97
C LEU A 153 -12.35 -2.22 18.16
N HIS A 154 -13.01 -1.82 17.07
CA HIS A 154 -14.47 -1.63 17.06
C HIS A 154 -15.20 -2.94 17.43
N ASP A 155 -16.30 -2.84 18.16
CA ASP A 155 -16.98 -3.99 18.79
C ASP A 155 -17.64 -4.95 17.79
N ASP A 156 -17.90 -4.50 16.55
CA ASP A 156 -18.63 -5.24 15.53
C ASP A 156 -17.73 -6.06 14.58
N HIS A 157 -16.52 -6.39 15.03
CA HIS A 157 -15.57 -7.19 14.27
C HIS A 157 -15.81 -8.70 14.42
N GLN A 158 -15.42 -9.46 13.40
CA GLN A 158 -15.43 -10.92 13.42
C GLN A 158 -14.01 -11.45 13.23
N TYR A 159 -13.47 -12.10 14.26
CA TYR A 159 -12.14 -12.70 14.20
C TYR A 159 -12.20 -14.16 13.74
N ASN A 160 -11.50 -14.46 12.65
CA ASN A 160 -11.26 -15.81 12.18
C ASN A 160 -9.88 -16.30 12.66
N LYS A 161 -9.85 -17.00 13.80
CA LYS A 161 -8.61 -17.53 14.40
C LYS A 161 -7.78 -18.41 13.46
N LYS A 162 -8.41 -19.26 12.64
CA LYS A 162 -7.71 -20.14 11.70
C LYS A 162 -6.98 -19.35 10.61
N LYS A 163 -7.60 -18.28 10.12
CA LYS A 163 -7.03 -17.44 9.08
C LYS A 163 -6.15 -16.31 9.64
N GLN A 164 -6.30 -15.98 10.92
CA GLN A 164 -5.80 -14.76 11.55
C GLN A 164 -6.27 -13.52 10.80
N GLU A 165 -7.56 -13.51 10.45
CA GLU A 165 -8.22 -12.43 9.72
C GLU A 165 -9.33 -11.81 10.57
N ILE A 166 -9.43 -10.50 10.57
CA ILE A 166 -10.50 -9.73 11.20
C ILE A 166 -11.35 -9.12 10.11
N LYS A 167 -12.65 -9.36 10.15
CA LYS A 167 -13.62 -8.76 9.24
C LYS A 167 -14.42 -7.70 9.98
N PHE A 168 -14.37 -6.47 9.50
CA PHE A 168 -15.13 -5.35 10.03
C PHE A 168 -16.47 -5.21 9.31
N LYS A 169 -17.47 -4.59 9.95
CA LYS A 169 -18.78 -4.30 9.35
C LYS A 169 -18.68 -3.41 8.11
N SER A 170 -17.63 -2.59 8.03
CA SER A 170 -17.29 -1.81 6.84
C SER A 170 -17.03 -2.67 5.61
N GLY A 171 -16.87 -3.99 5.73
CA GLY A 171 -16.50 -4.90 4.65
C GLY A 171 -15.00 -5.12 4.51
N LEU A 172 -14.20 -4.34 5.25
CA LEU A 172 -12.75 -4.48 5.32
C LEU A 172 -12.37 -5.81 5.97
N THR A 173 -11.39 -6.49 5.39
CA THR A 173 -10.72 -7.65 6.01
C THR A 173 -9.26 -7.31 6.26
N VAL A 174 -8.79 -7.53 7.48
CA VAL A 174 -7.40 -7.27 7.89
C VAL A 174 -6.77 -8.57 8.37
N ASN A 175 -5.63 -8.94 7.78
CA ASN A 175 -4.81 -10.01 8.32
C ASN A 175 -3.93 -9.49 9.44
N VAL A 176 -3.96 -10.18 10.57
CA VAL A 176 -3.23 -9.81 11.80
C VAL A 176 -2.25 -10.91 12.21
N SER A 177 -1.79 -11.72 11.26
CA SER A 177 -0.98 -12.89 11.57
C SER A 177 0.30 -12.55 12.32
N GLU A 178 0.97 -11.44 11.96
CA GLU A 178 2.18 -11.00 12.66
C GLU A 178 1.87 -10.70 14.12
N VAL A 179 0.92 -9.78 14.38
CA VAL A 179 0.46 -9.41 15.74
C VAL A 179 0.13 -10.65 16.57
N MET A 180 -0.58 -11.61 15.98
CA MET A 180 -1.07 -12.80 16.68
C MET A 180 0.00 -13.88 16.91
N SER A 181 1.09 -13.88 16.14
CA SER A 181 2.13 -14.91 16.24
C SER A 181 3.44 -14.39 16.81
N GLY A 182 3.68 -13.08 16.74
CA GLY A 182 4.96 -12.44 17.04
C GLY A 182 6.10 -13.05 16.23
N THR A 183 5.86 -13.45 14.99
CA THR A 183 6.93 -13.84 14.05
C THR A 183 7.23 -12.69 13.12
N ASP A 184 8.51 -12.42 12.94
CA ASP A 184 9.13 -11.57 11.92
C ASP A 184 8.86 -12.01 10.48
N GLU A 185 8.38 -13.26 10.28
CA GLU A 185 8.10 -13.85 8.97
C GLU A 185 6.62 -14.27 8.83
N PRO A 186 5.66 -13.33 8.88
CA PRO A 186 4.25 -13.66 8.89
C PRO A 186 3.83 -14.49 7.67
N ARG A 187 3.05 -15.54 7.95
CA ARG A 187 2.49 -16.42 6.91
C ARG A 187 1.18 -15.87 6.38
N LEU A 188 1.24 -15.24 5.22
CA LEU A 188 0.16 -14.47 4.62
C LEU A 188 -0.34 -15.13 3.34
N PRO A 189 -1.61 -14.94 2.95
CA PRO A 189 -2.10 -15.38 1.66
C PRO A 189 -1.61 -14.43 0.57
N VAL A 190 -0.41 -14.68 0.02
CA VAL A 190 0.26 -13.79 -0.94
C VAL A 190 -0.60 -13.50 -2.17
N GLN A 191 -1.46 -14.44 -2.53
CA GLN A 191 -2.39 -14.31 -3.67
C GLN A 191 -3.47 -13.23 -3.46
N LYS A 192 -3.79 -12.88 -2.21
CA LYS A 192 -4.70 -11.77 -1.88
C LYS A 192 -3.98 -10.42 -1.95
N LEU A 193 -2.69 -10.38 -1.58
CA LEU A 193 -1.84 -9.20 -1.73
C LEU A 193 -1.60 -8.86 -3.20
N PHE A 194 -1.31 -9.87 -4.02
CA PHE A 194 -1.05 -9.70 -5.45
C PHE A 194 -2.16 -10.35 -6.27
N PRO A 195 -3.31 -9.68 -6.44
CA PRO A 195 -4.41 -10.19 -7.25
C PRO A 195 -3.95 -10.35 -8.71
N ARG A 196 -4.66 -11.15 -9.51
CA ARG A 196 -4.33 -11.43 -10.93
C ARG A 196 -4.39 -10.21 -11.87
N ARG A 197 -4.54 -8.98 -11.34
CA ARG A 197 -4.61 -7.74 -12.14
C ARG A 197 -3.24 -7.42 -12.76
N LYS A 198 -3.24 -6.55 -13.77
CA LYS A 198 -2.04 -6.16 -14.53
C LYS A 198 -1.01 -5.42 -13.68
N ASP A 199 -1.44 -4.80 -12.57
CA ASP A 199 -0.58 -3.93 -11.78
C ASP A 199 -0.02 -4.69 -10.57
N PHE A 200 1.24 -5.11 -10.71
CA PHE A 200 1.98 -5.78 -9.64
C PHE A 200 2.56 -4.72 -8.68
N ARG A 201 1.69 -4.16 -7.85
CA ARG A 201 2.01 -3.12 -6.87
C ARG A 201 1.28 -3.36 -5.56
N LEU A 202 1.82 -2.81 -4.49
CA LEU A 202 1.13 -2.70 -3.20
C LEU A 202 1.03 -1.23 -2.82
N GLU A 203 0.11 -0.93 -1.93
CA GLU A 203 0.01 0.33 -1.23
C GLU A 203 0.22 0.05 0.25
N TYR A 204 0.88 0.98 0.93
CA TYR A 204 1.17 0.87 2.34
C TYR A 204 1.11 2.23 3.03
N ILE A 205 0.91 2.19 4.34
CA ILE A 205 0.91 3.37 5.19
C ILE A 205 1.44 3.01 6.57
N PHE A 206 2.38 3.81 7.05
CA PHE A 206 2.89 3.74 8.42
C PHE A 206 2.03 4.57 9.36
N LEU A 207 1.87 4.10 10.58
CA LEU A 207 1.17 4.83 11.63
C LEU A 207 1.96 6.05 12.12
N ASN A 208 3.26 5.85 12.40
CA ASN A 208 4.10 6.80 13.15
C ASN A 208 4.70 7.92 12.29
N GLU A 209 4.18 8.16 11.08
CA GLU A 209 4.62 9.28 10.26
C GLU A 209 3.91 10.57 10.70
N ALA A 210 4.63 11.68 10.78
CA ALA A 210 4.06 12.98 11.14
C ALA A 210 2.91 13.41 10.20
N SER A 211 2.97 12.95 8.94
CA SER A 211 1.90 13.09 7.96
C SER A 211 1.71 11.73 7.28
N PRO A 212 0.85 10.85 7.83
CA PRO A 212 0.65 9.52 7.30
C PRO A 212 0.14 9.60 5.86
N MET A 213 0.94 9.14 4.90
CA MET A 213 0.58 9.16 3.48
C MET A 213 0.54 7.73 2.94
N ILE A 214 -0.48 7.42 2.15
CA ILE A 214 -0.52 6.16 1.39
C ILE A 214 0.57 6.22 0.33
N ARG A 215 1.54 5.30 0.42
CA ARG A 215 2.63 5.14 -0.53
C ARG A 215 2.39 3.94 -1.42
N THR A 216 2.92 3.98 -2.63
CA THR A 216 2.88 2.84 -3.56
C THR A 216 4.23 2.12 -3.57
N LEU A 217 4.21 0.83 -3.26
CA LEU A 217 5.33 -0.07 -3.48
C LEU A 217 5.29 -0.64 -4.90
N THR A 218 6.30 -0.31 -5.69
CA THR A 218 6.46 -0.75 -7.09
C THR A 218 7.32 -2.02 -7.18
N PRO A 219 7.34 -2.71 -8.35
CA PRO A 219 8.11 -3.94 -8.57
C PRO A 219 9.57 -3.94 -8.07
N PRO A 220 10.36 -2.85 -8.20
CA PRO A 220 11.72 -2.78 -7.64
C PRO A 220 11.80 -3.06 -6.12
N GLY A 221 10.76 -2.71 -5.37
CA GLY A 221 10.68 -2.94 -3.93
C GLY A 221 9.99 -4.25 -3.54
N ILE A 222 9.63 -5.11 -4.51
CA ILE A 222 8.99 -6.41 -4.26
C ILE A 222 9.96 -7.50 -4.73
N ILE A 223 10.70 -8.09 -3.80
CA ILE A 223 11.75 -9.07 -4.10
C ILE A 223 11.19 -10.48 -4.01
N GLY A 224 11.09 -11.16 -5.14
CA GLY A 224 10.71 -12.57 -5.24
C GLY A 224 11.92 -13.50 -5.38
N ILE A 225 11.68 -14.71 -5.87
CA ILE A 225 12.70 -15.77 -5.97
C ILE A 225 13.87 -15.44 -6.92
N ASN A 226 13.68 -14.49 -7.83
CA ASN A 226 14.65 -14.09 -8.87
C ASN A 226 14.99 -12.59 -8.78
N GLY A 227 14.92 -12.00 -7.58
CA GLY A 227 15.10 -10.56 -7.38
C GLY A 227 13.80 -9.76 -7.54
N PRO A 228 13.88 -8.47 -7.92
CA PRO A 228 12.71 -7.64 -8.15
C PRO A 228 11.67 -8.29 -9.06
N SER A 229 10.43 -8.33 -8.60
CA SER A 229 9.36 -9.10 -9.23
C SER A 229 8.31 -8.20 -9.83
N THR A 230 7.92 -8.53 -11.05
CA THR A 230 6.75 -7.98 -11.75
C THR A 230 5.61 -9.00 -11.89
N LYS A 231 5.82 -10.23 -11.41
CA LYS A 231 4.90 -11.36 -11.66
C LYS A 231 4.60 -12.10 -10.38
N ARG A 232 3.32 -12.41 -10.19
CA ARG A 232 2.82 -13.20 -9.05
C ARG A 232 3.53 -14.54 -8.86
N ARG A 233 3.96 -15.18 -9.96
CA ARG A 233 4.65 -16.48 -9.87
C ARG A 233 6.00 -16.39 -9.16
N ASP A 234 6.65 -15.23 -9.18
CA ASP A 234 7.98 -15.05 -8.60
C ASP A 234 7.89 -14.82 -7.07
N VAL A 235 6.70 -14.46 -6.57
CA VAL A 235 6.41 -14.29 -5.12
C VAL A 235 5.51 -15.39 -4.56
N ARG A 236 5.23 -16.45 -5.32
CA ARG A 236 4.20 -17.45 -4.97
C ARG A 236 4.45 -18.20 -3.65
N TYR A 237 5.67 -18.14 -3.13
CA TYR A 237 6.10 -18.78 -1.88
C TYR A 237 6.37 -17.78 -0.75
N GLY A 238 6.28 -16.48 -1.05
CA GLY A 238 6.76 -15.41 -0.21
C GLY A 238 7.54 -14.37 -1.00
N CYS A 239 7.87 -13.26 -0.34
CA CYS A 239 8.65 -12.17 -0.90
C CYS A 239 9.27 -11.33 0.23
N VAL A 240 10.33 -10.59 -0.10
CA VAL A 240 10.82 -9.48 0.73
C VAL A 240 10.25 -8.18 0.15
N LEU A 241 9.81 -7.28 1.03
CA LEU A 241 9.30 -5.96 0.65
C LEU A 241 10.26 -4.89 1.18
N HIS A 242 10.70 -4.00 0.29
CA HIS A 242 11.55 -2.85 0.61
C HIS A 242 10.69 -1.59 0.66
N LEU A 243 10.30 -1.17 1.85
CA LEU A 243 9.43 -0.01 2.06
C LEU A 243 10.26 1.22 2.40
N SER A 244 10.03 2.34 1.72
CA SER A 244 10.64 3.61 2.13
C SER A 244 9.99 4.12 3.41
N TYR A 245 10.81 4.38 4.43
CA TYR A 245 10.40 4.90 5.74
C TYR A 245 11.47 5.86 6.29
N GLN A 246 11.09 7.08 6.67
CA GLN A 246 11.97 8.10 7.27
C GLN A 246 13.33 8.31 6.55
N GLY A 247 13.35 8.25 5.21
CA GLY A 247 14.57 8.42 4.41
C GLY A 247 15.42 7.15 4.26
N GLY A 248 15.08 6.07 4.96
CA GLY A 248 15.68 4.74 4.81
C GLY A 248 14.77 3.73 4.12
N ILE A 249 15.23 2.47 4.12
CA ILE A 249 14.50 1.30 3.62
C ILE A 249 14.24 0.36 4.78
N MET A 250 12.96 0.06 5.02
CA MET A 250 12.53 -0.98 5.96
C MET A 250 12.20 -2.25 5.19
N GLN A 251 12.72 -3.39 5.66
CA GLN A 251 12.53 -4.68 5.00
C GLN A 251 11.52 -5.54 5.77
N PHE A 252 10.57 -6.13 5.04
CA PHE A 252 9.60 -7.09 5.58
C PHE A 252 9.64 -8.39 4.80
N LEU A 253 9.82 -9.51 5.49
CA LEU A 253 9.78 -10.84 4.90
C LEU A 253 8.38 -11.45 5.07
N ILE A 254 7.74 -11.78 3.95
CA ILE A 254 6.43 -12.43 3.93
C ILE A 254 6.58 -13.85 3.42
N LYS A 255 5.97 -14.81 4.13
CA LYS A 255 5.88 -16.21 3.67
C LYS A 255 4.47 -16.53 3.20
N ASP A 256 4.34 -17.37 2.17
CA ASP A 256 3.00 -17.81 1.76
C ASP A 256 2.43 -18.87 2.71
N LYS A 257 1.20 -18.67 3.18
CA LYS A 257 0.50 -19.56 4.12
C LYS A 257 0.25 -20.97 3.57
N GLY A 258 0.26 -21.16 2.24
CA GLY A 258 0.04 -22.45 1.59
C GLY A 258 1.30 -23.29 1.38
N THR A 259 2.49 -22.77 1.70
CA THR A 259 3.76 -23.44 1.40
C THR A 259 4.26 -24.22 2.62
N ILE A 260 3.94 -25.52 2.68
CA ILE A 260 4.53 -26.49 3.63
C ILE A 260 5.74 -27.21 3.01
N LYS A 261 5.99 -27.03 1.71
CA LYS A 261 7.08 -27.73 1.04
C LYS A 261 8.42 -27.07 1.36
N ASN A 262 9.37 -27.87 1.85
CA ASN A 262 10.79 -27.59 1.76
C ASN A 262 11.10 -27.32 0.28
N LEU A 263 11.16 -26.05 -0.11
CA LEU A 263 11.66 -25.64 -1.41
C LEU A 263 13.17 -25.81 -1.34
N ILE A 264 13.62 -27.04 -1.62
CA ILE A 264 14.99 -27.27 -2.04
C ILE A 264 15.09 -26.54 -3.37
N VAL A 265 15.80 -25.41 -3.38
CA VAL A 265 16.13 -24.72 -4.62
C VAL A 265 17.11 -25.64 -5.34
N ASP A 266 16.59 -26.41 -6.30
CA ASP A 266 17.37 -27.28 -7.18
C ASP A 266 18.14 -26.40 -8.17
N LYS A 267 19.15 -25.68 -7.68
CA LYS A 267 20.31 -25.33 -8.49
C LYS A 267 21.19 -26.57 -8.46
N ARG A 268 21.80 -26.93 -9.59
CA ARG A 268 22.81 -28.00 -9.71
C ARG A 268 24.03 -27.71 -8.81
N GLY A 269 23.87 -27.86 -7.50
CA GLY A 269 24.78 -27.49 -6.42
C GLY A 269 24.12 -27.83 -5.07
N PRO A 270 24.90 -27.91 -3.97
CA PRO A 270 24.41 -28.44 -2.69
C PRO A 270 23.16 -27.67 -2.22
N GLY A 271 22.09 -28.40 -1.89
CA GLY A 271 20.76 -27.86 -1.62
C GLY A 271 20.78 -26.76 -0.56
N VAL A 272 20.51 -25.52 -0.98
CA VAL A 272 20.38 -24.37 -0.08
C VAL A 272 18.90 -24.18 0.24
N ASP A 273 18.56 -24.12 1.54
CA ASP A 273 17.20 -23.80 2.01
C ASP A 273 16.81 -22.42 1.46
N MET A 274 15.58 -22.23 1.03
CA MET A 274 15.07 -20.91 0.64
C MET A 274 15.18 -19.88 1.77
N ARG A 275 15.17 -20.30 3.05
CA ARG A 275 15.52 -19.43 4.18
C ARG A 275 16.93 -18.91 4.04
N ASP A 276 17.88 -19.79 3.75
CA ASP A 276 19.27 -19.42 3.53
C ASP A 276 19.42 -18.63 2.25
N HIS A 277 18.62 -18.90 1.20
CA HIS A 277 18.67 -18.14 -0.04
C HIS A 277 18.08 -16.73 0.09
N LEU A 278 16.96 -16.56 0.81
CA LEU A 278 16.39 -15.24 1.10
C LEU A 278 17.28 -14.50 2.10
N LYS A 279 17.82 -15.17 3.13
CA LYS A 279 18.85 -14.61 4.01
C LYS A 279 20.13 -14.26 3.26
N LEU A 280 20.51 -15.02 2.24
CA LEU A 280 21.68 -14.77 1.38
C LEU A 280 21.42 -13.60 0.43
N ILE A 281 20.24 -13.53 -0.20
CA ILE A 281 19.81 -12.36 -0.98
C ILE A 281 19.77 -11.12 -0.07
N MET A 282 19.32 -11.27 1.17
CA MET A 282 19.36 -10.20 2.17
C MET A 282 20.80 -9.82 2.51
N SER A 283 21.69 -10.77 2.82
CA SER A 283 23.09 -10.46 3.17
C SER A 283 23.91 -9.91 2.00
N ILE A 284 23.57 -10.22 0.75
CA ILE A 284 24.15 -9.56 -0.43
C ILE A 284 23.68 -8.10 -0.53
N HIS A 285 22.44 -7.79 -0.17
CA HIS A 285 21.92 -6.42 -0.20
C HIS A 285 22.23 -5.58 1.05
N PHE A 286 22.79 -6.16 2.11
CA PHE A 286 23.29 -5.44 3.30
C PHE A 286 24.76 -5.00 3.20
N CYS A 287 25.44 -5.30 2.09
CA CYS A 287 26.88 -5.04 1.93
C CYS A 287 27.25 -3.99 0.86
N ASP A 288 26.30 -3.34 0.20
CA ASP A 288 26.60 -2.19 -0.65
C ASP A 288 26.28 -0.88 0.09
N PRO A 289 27.28 -0.02 0.35
CA PRO A 289 27.13 1.26 1.06
C PRO A 289 26.41 2.35 0.25
#